data_AF-A0A9E2AA84-F1
#
_entry.id   AF-A0A9E2AA84-F1
#
_cell.length_a   1.000
_cell.length_b   1.000
_cell.length_c   1.000
_cell.angle_alpha   90.00
_cell.angle_beta   90.00
_cell.angle_gamma   90.00
#
_symmetry.space_group_name_H-M   'P 1'
#
loop_
_entity.id
_entity.type
_entity.pdbx_description
1 polymer ?
#
loop_
_entity_poly.entity_id
_entity_poly.type
_entity_poly.pdbx_seq_one_letter_code
_entity_poly.pdbx_strand_id
1 'polypeptide(L)'
;MALPGRRILNFAGFAICAGLMGFALFAQHVLLLDPCPLCVLQRVATIAVGIVFLVAALHHPGGWGRGVYAALAILAAGGGAAVAGWHWRLQNLPPSEVPACGPGLDYMLDNFPVTEALQMVFKGSGECADVVWSFLGLSMPAWVFLWMLGMGVAGTWNQLRK
;
A
#
# COMPACT_ATOMS: atom_id res chain seq x y z
N MET A 1 13.14 27.58 10.44
CA MET A 1 13.01 26.16 10.89
C MET A 1 13.99 25.33 10.08
N ALA A 2 15.00 24.75 10.73
CA ALA A 2 15.94 23.85 10.05
C ALA A 2 15.22 22.54 9.74
N LEU A 3 15.10 22.18 8.46
CA LEU A 3 14.48 20.92 8.06
C LEU A 3 15.34 19.76 8.59
N PRO A 4 14.75 18.71 9.19
CA PRO A 4 15.49 17.54 9.65
C PRO A 4 16.22 16.86 8.48
N GLY A 5 17.36 16.23 8.80
CA GLY A 5 18.21 15.58 7.81
C GLY A 5 17.48 14.49 7.02
N ARG A 6 17.90 14.25 5.77
CA ARG A 6 17.26 13.27 4.86
C ARG A 6 17.14 11.88 5.47
N ARG A 7 18.16 11.47 6.21
CA ARG A 7 18.19 10.21 6.96
C ARG A 7 17.05 10.10 7.96
N ILE A 8 16.78 11.17 8.71
CA ILE A 8 15.71 11.21 9.72
C ILE A 8 14.35 11.12 9.03
N LEU A 9 14.16 11.83 7.92
CA LEU A 9 12.91 11.76 7.16
C LEU A 9 12.67 10.37 6.53
N ASN A 10 13.73 9.70 6.06
CA ASN A 10 13.61 8.33 5.57
C ASN A 10 13.29 7.34 6.71
N PHE A 11 13.89 7.50 7.90
CA PHE A 11 13.51 6.71 9.08
C PHE A 11 12.07 6.98 9.51
N ALA A 12 11.61 8.23 9.44
CA ALA A 12 10.22 8.57 9.73
C ALA A 12 9.26 7.91 8.72
N GLY A 13 9.59 7.93 7.42
CA GLY A 13 8.82 7.23 6.39
C GLY A 13 8.73 5.72 6.64
N PHE A 14 9.84 5.08 7.02
CA PHE A 14 9.84 3.68 7.43
C PHE A 14 8.99 3.43 8.69
N ALA A 15 9.11 4.28 9.71
CA ALA A 15 8.33 4.15 10.94
C ALA A 15 6.83 4.30 10.69
N ILE A 16 6.42 5.19 9.77
CA ILE A 16 5.03 5.31 9.32
C ILE A 16 4.56 4.02 8.64
N CYS A 17 5.34 3.46 7.71
CA CYS A 17 4.99 2.18 7.06
C CYS A 17 4.84 1.05 8.08
N ALA A 18 5.75 0.97 9.06
CA ALA A 18 5.70 -0.01 10.13
C ALA A 18 4.46 0.19 11.01
N GLY A 19 4.10 1.44 11.33
CA GLY A 19 2.88 1.78 12.07
C GLY A 19 1.61 1.38 11.33
N LEU A 20 1.55 1.66 10.02
CA LEU A 20 0.42 1.25 9.17
C LEU A 20 0.27 -0.29 9.13
N MET A 21 1.38 -1.02 9.03
CA MET A 21 1.37 -2.49 9.10
C MET A 21 0.97 -2.99 10.49
N GLY A 22 1.42 -2.34 11.56
CA GLY A 22 1.00 -2.66 12.93
C GLY A 22 -0.50 -2.49 13.11
N PHE A 23 -1.06 -1.41 12.58
CA PHE A 23 -2.51 -1.17 12.57
C PHE A 23 -3.26 -2.21 11.72
N ALA A 24 -2.72 -2.60 10.57
CA ALA A 24 -3.32 -3.66 9.74
C ALA A 24 -3.37 -5.02 10.46
N LEU A 25 -2.31 -5.36 11.21
CA LEU A 25 -2.28 -6.57 12.03
C LEU A 25 -3.24 -6.48 13.23
N PHE A 26 -3.34 -5.31 13.86
CA PHE A 26 -4.32 -5.04 14.90
C PHE A 26 -5.75 -5.23 14.38
N ALA A 27 -6.08 -4.66 13.21
CA ALA A 27 -7.39 -4.81 12.60
C ALA A 27 -7.73 -6.27 12.28
N GLN A 28 -6.75 -7.07 11.85
CA GLN A 28 -6.96 -8.49 11.58
C GLN A 28 -7.13 -9.32 12.86
N HIS A 29 -6.26 -9.15 13.87
CA HIS A 29 -6.21 -10.05 15.02
C HIS A 29 -7.10 -9.61 16.18
N VAL A 30 -7.37 -8.31 16.32
CA VAL A 30 -8.17 -7.76 17.43
C VAL A 30 -9.59 -7.43 16.99
N LEU A 31 -9.75 -6.80 15.83
CA LEU A 31 -11.07 -6.48 15.29
C LEU A 31 -11.67 -7.62 14.46
N LEU A 32 -10.92 -8.72 14.26
CA LEU A 32 -11.36 -9.93 13.53
C LEU A 32 -11.88 -9.63 12.12
N LEU A 33 -11.25 -8.67 11.42
CA LEU A 33 -11.54 -8.41 10.02
C LEU A 33 -10.70 -9.33 9.13
N ASP A 34 -11.37 -10.17 8.36
CA ASP A 34 -10.72 -11.03 7.39
C ASP A 34 -10.07 -10.20 6.27
N PRO A 35 -8.78 -10.42 5.96
CA PRO A 35 -8.08 -9.66 4.95
C PRO A 35 -8.54 -10.07 3.55
N CYS A 36 -9.09 -9.12 2.81
CA CYS A 36 -9.40 -9.33 1.40
C CYS A 36 -8.12 -9.52 0.55
N PRO A 37 -8.17 -10.21 -0.59
CA PRO A 37 -6.99 -10.40 -1.45
C PRO A 37 -6.31 -9.09 -1.89
N LEU A 38 -7.12 -8.08 -2.24
CA LEU A 38 -6.61 -6.73 -2.55
C LEU A 38 -5.95 -6.04 -1.35
N CYS A 39 -6.46 -6.29 -0.14
CA CYS A 39 -5.91 -5.78 1.11
C CYS A 39 -4.51 -6.37 1.35
N VAL A 40 -4.30 -7.65 1.03
CA VAL A 40 -2.99 -8.30 1.11
C VAL A 40 -2.00 -7.65 0.12
N LEU A 41 -2.42 -7.37 -1.12
CA LEU A 41 -1.56 -6.66 -2.07
C LEU A 41 -1.18 -5.25 -1.59
N GLN A 42 -2.10 -4.53 -0.94
CA GLN A 42 -1.79 -3.23 -0.32
C GLN A 42 -0.77 -3.34 0.81
N ARG A 43 -0.83 -4.41 1.61
CA ARG A 43 0.17 -4.68 2.66
C ARG A 43 1.54 -4.93 2.05
N VAL A 44 1.62 -5.76 1.00
CA VAL A 44 2.88 -6.01 0.28
C VAL A 44 3.45 -4.72 -0.28
N ALA A 45 2.63 -3.86 -0.88
CA ALA A 45 3.07 -2.56 -1.39
C ALA A 45 3.57 -1.64 -0.25
N THR A 46 2.87 -1.60 0.89
CA THR A 46 3.27 -0.81 2.06
C THR A 46 4.62 -1.27 2.62
N ILE A 47 4.84 -2.59 2.70
CA ILE A 47 6.11 -3.18 3.10
C ILE A 47 7.21 -2.81 2.11
N ALA A 48 6.95 -2.90 0.81
CA ALA A 48 7.93 -2.55 -0.23
C ALA A 48 8.36 -1.08 -0.13
N VAL A 49 7.41 -0.14 0.05
CA VAL A 49 7.70 1.28 0.29
C VAL A 49 8.52 1.47 1.57
N GLY A 50 8.16 0.79 2.65
CA GLY A 50 8.91 0.81 3.91
C GLY A 50 10.36 0.36 3.73
N ILE A 51 10.59 -0.72 2.99
CA ILE A 51 11.95 -1.22 2.69
C ILE A 51 12.75 -0.19 1.89
N VAL A 52 12.15 0.44 0.87
CA VAL A 52 12.81 1.50 0.11
C VAL A 52 13.27 2.64 1.03
N PHE A 53 12.40 3.08 1.95
CA PHE A 53 12.77 4.11 2.93
C PHE A 53 13.85 3.66 3.90
N LEU A 54 13.78 2.44 4.41
CA LEU A 54 14.78 1.89 5.32
C LEU A 54 16.16 1.83 4.65
N VAL A 55 16.22 1.29 3.43
CA VAL A 55 17.47 1.17 2.67
C VAL A 55 18.00 2.55 2.28
N ALA A 56 17.12 3.51 1.94
CA ALA A 56 17.52 4.91 1.72
C ALA A 56 18.08 5.58 2.99
N ALA A 57 17.54 5.25 4.17
CA ALA A 57 18.00 5.76 5.45
C ALA A 57 19.37 5.18 5.86
N LEU A 58 19.61 3.91 5.55
CA LEU A 58 20.88 3.22 5.85
C LEU A 58 21.99 3.64 4.89
N HIS A 59 21.72 3.66 3.58
CA HIS A 59 22.73 3.96 2.57
C HIS A 59 23.09 5.46 2.49
N HIS A 60 22.15 6.34 2.86
CA HIS A 60 22.31 7.80 2.82
C HIS A 60 23.01 8.31 1.53
N PRO A 61 22.42 8.04 0.36
CA PRO A 61 23.08 8.25 -0.93
C PRO A 61 23.31 9.73 -1.27
N GLY A 62 24.51 10.02 -1.76
CA GLY A 62 24.86 11.29 -2.43
C GLY A 62 24.70 11.21 -3.95
N GLY A 63 24.68 12.36 -4.62
CA GLY A 63 24.74 12.45 -6.09
C GLY A 63 23.61 11.69 -6.80
N TRP A 64 23.97 10.90 -7.81
CA TRP A 64 23.04 10.13 -8.67
C TRP A 64 22.19 9.11 -7.90
N GLY A 65 22.70 8.56 -6.79
CA GLY A 65 21.96 7.63 -5.95
C GLY A 65 20.66 8.24 -5.43
N ARG A 66 20.57 9.57 -5.33
CA ARG A 66 19.32 10.27 -5.01
C ARG A 66 18.24 10.01 -6.04
N GLY A 67 18.55 10.10 -7.33
CA GLY A 67 17.59 9.81 -8.40
C GLY A 67 17.06 8.39 -8.33
N VAL A 68 17.92 7.41 -8.02
CA VAL A 68 17.53 5.99 -7.94
C VAL A 68 16.49 5.75 -6.84
N TYR A 69 16.73 6.21 -5.61
CA TYR A 69 15.75 6.03 -4.54
C TYR A 69 14.46 6.84 -4.75
N ALA A 70 14.55 7.99 -5.42
CA ALA A 70 13.34 8.74 -5.82
C ALA A 70 12.50 7.91 -6.80
N ALA A 71 13.12 7.31 -7.82
CA ALA A 71 12.44 6.44 -8.77
C ALA A 71 11.85 5.20 -8.09
N LEU A 72 12.61 4.53 -7.20
CA LEU A 72 12.12 3.39 -6.44
C LEU A 72 10.93 3.75 -5.54
N ALA A 73 10.97 4.91 -4.88
CA ALA A 73 9.87 5.39 -4.07
C ALA A 73 8.61 5.66 -4.91
N ILE A 74 8.75 6.26 -6.10
CA ILE A 74 7.63 6.46 -7.04
C ILE A 74 7.05 5.13 -7.49
N LEU A 75 7.90 4.18 -7.90
CA LEU A 75 7.43 2.90 -8.42
C LEU A 75 6.70 2.10 -7.34
N ALA A 76 7.26 2.00 -6.14
CA ALA A 76 6.65 1.27 -5.04
C ALA A 76 5.35 1.95 -4.56
N ALA A 77 5.38 3.26 -4.32
CA ALA A 77 4.22 4.00 -3.85
C ALA A 77 3.14 4.13 -4.93
N GLY A 78 3.53 4.30 -6.19
CA GLY A 78 2.63 4.35 -7.34
C GLY A 78 1.93 3.03 -7.57
N GLY A 79 2.63 1.89 -7.44
CA GLY A 79 2.02 0.57 -7.45
C GLY A 79 1.02 0.39 -6.32
N GLY A 80 1.38 0.76 -5.09
CA GLY A 80 0.48 0.72 -3.94
C GLY A 80 -0.75 1.61 -4.12
N ALA A 81 -0.57 2.83 -4.64
CA ALA A 81 -1.67 3.75 -4.95
C ALA A 81 -2.58 3.22 -6.06
N ALA A 82 -2.03 2.57 -7.10
CA ALA A 82 -2.85 1.96 -8.15
C ALA A 82 -3.74 0.85 -7.59
N VAL A 83 -3.20 -0.05 -6.77
CA VAL A 83 -3.96 -1.13 -6.12
C VAL A 83 -5.01 -0.55 -5.16
N ALA A 84 -4.64 0.45 -4.36
CA ALA A 84 -5.56 1.08 -3.41
C ALA A 84 -6.68 1.86 -4.09
N GLY A 85 -6.37 2.57 -5.19
CA GLY A 85 -7.35 3.27 -6.01
C GLY A 85 -8.32 2.31 -6.70
N TRP A 86 -7.82 1.17 -7.20
CA TRP A 86 -8.68 0.12 -7.76
C TRP A 86 -9.63 -0.46 -6.70
N HIS A 87 -9.12 -0.74 -5.51
CA HIS A 87 -9.94 -1.25 -4.40
C HIS A 87 -10.97 -0.19 -3.94
N TRP A 88 -10.57 1.07 -3.83
CA TRP A 88 -11.51 2.14 -3.50
C TRP A 88 -12.60 2.32 -4.57
N ARG A 89 -12.25 2.16 -5.85
CA ARG A 89 -13.24 2.14 -6.94
C ARG A 89 -14.23 0.99 -6.76
N LEU A 90 -13.75 -0.22 -6.48
CA LEU A 90 -14.61 -1.40 -6.24
C LEU A 90 -15.63 -1.18 -5.12
N GLN A 91 -15.25 -0.49 -4.05
CA GLN A 91 -16.17 -0.17 -2.94
C GLN A 91 -17.21 0.90 -3.28
N ASN A 92 -17.06 1.62 -4.38
CA ASN A 92 -18.02 2.63 -4.86
C ASN A 92 -18.83 2.14 -6.07
N LEU A 93 -18.68 0.89 -6.50
CA LEU A 93 -19.49 0.33 -7.58
C LEU A 93 -20.94 0.14 -7.11
N PRO A 94 -21.95 0.35 -8.00
CA PRO A 94 -23.33 0.05 -7.67
C PRO A 94 -23.51 -1.46 -7.39
N PRO A 95 -24.45 -1.85 -6.51
CA PRO A 95 -24.65 -3.26 -6.11
C PRO A 95 -24.87 -4.23 -7.27
N SER A 96 -25.38 -3.74 -8.41
CA SER A 96 -25.61 -4.54 -9.63
C SER A 96 -24.34 -4.91 -10.39
N GLU A 97 -23.21 -4.24 -10.14
CA GLU A 97 -21.94 -4.45 -10.83
C GLU A 97 -20.88 -5.09 -9.92
N VAL A 98 -21.24 -5.46 -8.69
CA VAL A 98 -20.34 -6.13 -7.75
C VAL A 98 -19.98 -7.52 -8.31
N PRO A 99 -18.69 -7.85 -8.49
CA PRO A 99 -18.28 -9.16 -8.96
C PRO A 99 -18.80 -10.27 -8.03
N ALA A 100 -19.19 -11.41 -8.60
CA ALA A 100 -19.57 -12.58 -7.83
C ALA A 100 -18.45 -12.97 -6.84
N CYS A 101 -18.83 -13.59 -5.70
CA CYS A 101 -17.89 -14.09 -4.71
C CYS A 101 -16.80 -14.95 -5.39
N GLY A 102 -15.54 -14.53 -5.24
CA GLY A 102 -14.39 -15.23 -5.77
C GLY A 102 -13.86 -16.27 -4.78
N PRO A 103 -13.06 -17.25 -5.23
CA PRO A 103 -12.38 -18.16 -4.31
C PRO A 103 -11.45 -17.40 -3.35
N GLY A 104 -11.18 -17.97 -2.18
CA GLY A 104 -10.23 -17.37 -1.23
C GLY A 104 -8.82 -17.28 -1.82
N LEU A 105 -8.00 -16.34 -1.33
CA LEU A 105 -6.64 -16.11 -1.82
C LEU A 105 -5.77 -17.38 -1.71
N ASP A 106 -5.90 -18.13 -0.61
CA ASP A 106 -5.12 -19.35 -0.39
C ASP A 106 -5.42 -20.40 -1.47
N TYR A 107 -6.70 -20.59 -1.81
CA TYR A 107 -7.09 -21.50 -2.89
C TYR A 107 -6.55 -21.05 -4.25
N MET A 108 -6.54 -19.74 -4.52
CA MET A 108 -6.01 -19.21 -5.77
C MET A 108 -4.50 -19.47 -5.91
N LEU A 109 -3.73 -19.27 -4.84
CA LEU A 109 -2.28 -19.45 -4.85
C LEU A 109 -1.87 -20.94 -4.89
N ASP A 110 -2.66 -21.83 -4.27
CA ASP A 110 -2.37 -23.26 -4.24
C ASP A 110 -2.74 -23.98 -5.55
N ASN A 111 -3.73 -23.48 -6.29
CA ASN A 111 -4.28 -24.18 -7.46
C ASN A 111 -4.00 -23.49 -8.80
N PHE A 112 -3.64 -22.21 -8.81
CA PHE A 112 -3.36 -21.45 -10.03
C PHE A 112 -1.96 -20.85 -10.03
N PRO A 113 -1.33 -20.68 -11.21
CA PRO A 113 -0.06 -19.96 -11.30
C PRO A 113 -0.24 -18.52 -10.81
N VAL A 114 0.83 -17.96 -10.22
CA VAL A 114 0.82 -16.62 -9.58
C VAL A 114 0.27 -15.53 -10.50
N THR A 115 0.52 -15.61 -11.81
CA THR A 115 -0.01 -14.68 -12.81
C THR A 115 -1.52 -14.73 -12.93
N GLU A 116 -2.11 -15.93 -12.93
CA GLU A 116 -3.56 -16.12 -12.99
C GLU A 116 -4.21 -15.73 -11.66
N ALA A 117 -3.60 -16.10 -10.53
CA ALA A 117 -4.05 -15.67 -9.21
C ALA A 117 -4.09 -14.12 -9.12
N LEU A 118 -3.04 -13.43 -9.58
CA LEU A 118 -3.03 -11.97 -9.65
C LEU A 118 -4.15 -11.41 -10.53
N GLN A 119 -4.39 -11.99 -11.71
CA GLN A 119 -5.51 -11.57 -12.56
C GLN A 119 -6.86 -11.76 -11.88
N MET A 120 -7.05 -12.85 -11.14
CA MET A 120 -8.28 -13.09 -10.38
C MET A 120 -8.43 -12.09 -9.23
N VAL A 121 -7.36 -11.78 -8.49
CA VAL A 121 -7.36 -10.77 -7.42
C VAL A 121 -7.71 -9.39 -7.98
N PHE A 122 -7.15 -9.01 -9.13
CA PHE A 122 -7.45 -7.72 -9.77
C PHE A 122 -8.85 -7.66 -10.38
N LYS A 123 -9.46 -8.77 -10.80
CA LYS A 123 -10.88 -8.79 -11.19
C LYS A 123 -11.80 -8.40 -10.01
N GLY A 124 -11.32 -8.57 -8.78
CA GLY A 124 -12.06 -8.26 -7.57
C GLY A 124 -13.08 -9.34 -7.24
N SER A 125 -13.40 -9.46 -5.95
CA SER A 125 -14.46 -10.30 -5.42
C SER A 125 -15.46 -9.44 -4.64
N GLY A 126 -16.70 -9.93 -4.47
CA GLY A 126 -17.71 -9.25 -3.64
C GLY A 126 -17.20 -8.87 -2.25
N GLU A 127 -16.39 -9.73 -1.62
CA GLU A 127 -15.73 -9.49 -0.34
C GLU A 127 -14.84 -8.22 -0.31
N CYS A 128 -14.35 -7.76 -1.47
CA CYS A 128 -13.54 -6.53 -1.57
C CYS A 128 -14.40 -5.27 -1.77
N ALA A 129 -15.67 -5.42 -2.17
CA ALA A 129 -16.59 -4.30 -2.35
C ALA A 129 -17.21 -3.86 -1.01
N ASP A 130 -17.22 -4.72 0.01
CA ASP A 130 -17.79 -4.40 1.30
C ASP A 130 -16.90 -3.45 2.12
N VAL A 131 -17.55 -2.39 2.63
CA VAL A 131 -16.92 -1.42 3.53
C VAL A 131 -17.03 -1.92 4.97
N VAL A 132 -16.09 -2.78 5.34
CA VAL A 132 -16.00 -3.36 6.69
C VAL A 132 -15.49 -2.37 7.75
N TRP A 133 -14.78 -1.33 7.33
CA TRP A 133 -14.27 -0.28 8.22
C TRP A 133 -14.23 1.08 7.52
N SER A 134 -14.63 2.10 8.26
CA SER A 134 -14.51 3.50 7.85
C SER A 134 -14.06 4.39 9.00
N PHE A 135 -13.29 5.42 8.67
CA PHE A 135 -12.85 6.45 9.61
C PHE A 135 -12.91 7.82 8.93
N LEU A 136 -13.54 8.79 9.60
CA LEU A 136 -13.83 10.12 9.06
C LEU A 136 -14.57 10.07 7.70
N GLY A 137 -15.41 9.05 7.50
CA GLY A 137 -16.16 8.86 6.25
C GLY A 137 -15.35 8.27 5.09
N LEU A 138 -14.08 7.93 5.31
CA LEU A 138 -13.22 7.27 4.32
C LEU A 138 -13.02 5.80 4.69
N SER A 139 -13.05 4.93 3.70
CA SER A 139 -12.78 3.50 3.89
C SER A 139 -11.28 3.23 4.05
N MET A 140 -10.92 2.04 4.55
CA MET A 140 -9.51 1.61 4.68
C MET A 140 -8.70 1.80 3.39
N PRO A 141 -9.17 1.38 2.20
CA PRO A 141 -8.40 1.53 0.97
C PRO A 141 -8.17 2.99 0.58
N ALA A 142 -9.13 3.88 0.87
CA ALA A 142 -8.97 5.30 0.61
C ALA A 142 -7.87 5.92 1.49
N TRP A 143 -7.80 5.53 2.76
CA TRP A 143 -6.70 5.95 3.64
C TRP A 143 -5.35 5.43 3.16
N VAL A 144 -5.26 4.16 2.77
CA VAL A 144 -4.03 3.59 2.21
C VAL A 144 -3.61 4.32 0.94
N PHE A 145 -4.56 4.66 0.06
CA PHE A 145 -4.30 5.45 -1.14
C PHE A 145 -3.66 6.80 -0.82
N LEU A 146 -4.23 7.54 0.15
CA LEU A 146 -3.67 8.82 0.59
C LEU A 146 -2.27 8.68 1.19
N TRP A 147 -2.03 7.63 2.00
CA TRP A 147 -0.71 7.36 2.57
C TRP A 147 0.31 7.01 1.49
N MET A 148 -0.06 6.20 0.49
CA MET A 148 0.84 5.87 -0.62
C MET A 148 1.19 7.11 -1.45
N LEU A 149 0.21 7.96 -1.77
CA LEU A 149 0.48 9.23 -2.46
C LEU A 149 1.37 10.17 -1.62
N GLY A 150 1.03 10.35 -0.35
CA GLY A 150 1.77 11.21 0.57
C GLY A 150 3.22 10.75 0.73
N MET A 151 3.45 9.44 0.89
CA MET A 151 4.79 8.87 0.99
C MET A 151 5.56 8.92 -0.32
N GLY A 152 4.91 8.68 -1.46
CA GLY A 152 5.54 8.84 -2.77
C GLY A 152 6.03 10.26 -3.02
N VAL A 153 5.19 11.25 -2.73
CA VAL A 153 5.53 12.69 -2.88
C VAL A 153 6.58 13.11 -1.85
N ALA A 154 6.42 12.75 -0.58
CA ALA A 154 7.36 13.11 0.48
C ALA A 154 8.73 12.46 0.27
N GLY A 155 8.76 11.19 -0.15
CA GLY A 155 9.99 10.43 -0.40
C GLY A 155 10.77 10.97 -1.59
N THR A 156 10.09 11.25 -2.71
CA THR A 156 10.73 11.88 -3.88
C THR A 156 11.25 13.27 -3.57
N TRP A 157 10.45 14.10 -2.91
CA TRP A 157 10.87 15.43 -2.50
C TRP A 157 12.05 15.40 -1.54
N ASN A 158 12.05 14.52 -0.52
CA ASN A 158 13.16 14.37 0.42
C ASN A 158 14.47 13.98 -0.28
N GLN A 159 14.36 13.19 -1.35
CA GLN A 159 15.52 12.68 -2.07
C GLN A 159 16.06 13.68 -3.09
N LEU A 160 15.17 14.45 -3.74
CA LEU A 160 15.52 15.43 -4.79
C LEU A 160 15.82 16.84 -4.25
N ARG A 161 15.47 17.17 -3.00
CA ARG A 161 15.83 18.47 -2.40
C ARG A 161 17.35 18.66 -2.37
N LYS A 162 17.82 19.86 -2.71
CA LYS A 162 19.24 20.20 -2.74
C LYS A 162 19.83 20.16 -1.34
#